data_AF-A0A531IWW3-F1
#
_entry.id   AF-A0A531IWW3-F1
#
_cell.length_a   1.000
_cell.length_b   1.000
_cell.length_c   1.000
_cell.angle_alpha   90.00
_cell.angle_beta   90.00
_cell.angle_gamma   90.00
#
_symmetry.space_group_name_H-M   'P 1'
#
loop_
_entity.id
_entity.type
_entity.pdbx_description
1 polymer ?
#
loop_
_entity_poly.entity_id
_entity_poly.type
_entity_poly.pdbx_seq_one_letter_code
_entity_poly.pdbx_strand_id
1 'polypeptide(L)' 'YPRLQENIAAGGMLNELARSTSKQLLFYCAFGERSAMAVQAAQDVGIANARHIQGGIDAWRKAGGPLLR' A
#
# COMPACT_ATOMS: atom_id res chain seq x y z
N TYR A 1 -2.28 -6.50 -11.97
CA TYR A 1 -1.56 -5.23 -11.81
C TYR A 1 -0.07 -5.43 -12.10
N PRO A 2 0.37 -5.44 -13.37
CA PRO A 2 1.77 -5.77 -13.72
C PRO A 2 2.78 -4.81 -13.09
N ARG A 3 2.50 -3.50 -13.16
CA ARG A 3 3.33 -2.47 -12.52
C ARG A 3 3.46 -2.62 -11.00
N LEU A 4 2.44 -3.17 -10.32
CA LEU A 4 2.56 -3.45 -8.89
C LEU A 4 3.60 -4.54 -8.67
N GLN A 5 3.53 -5.63 -9.43
CA GLN A 5 4.45 -6.76 -9.31
C GLN A 5 5.90 -6.35 -9.58
N GLU A 6 6.13 -5.54 -10.61
CA GLU A 6 7.46 -4.97 -10.91
C GLU A 6 8.02 -4.15 -9.74
N ASN A 7 7.18 -3.39 -9.05
CA ASN A 7 7.62 -2.52 -7.96
C ASN A 7 7.84 -3.24 -6.63
N ILE A 8 7.11 -4.32 -6.37
CA ILE A 8 7.22 -5.09 -5.11
C ILE A 8 8.20 -6.25 -5.22
N ALA A 9 8.57 -6.69 -6.43
CA ALA A 9 9.63 -7.67 -6.66
C ALA A 9 10.99 -7.17 -6.12
N ALA A 10 11.94 -8.09 -5.92
CA ALA A 10 13.30 -7.74 -5.52
C ALA A 10 13.94 -6.77 -6.54
N GLY A 11 14.59 -5.71 -6.06
CA GLY A 11 15.10 -4.62 -6.90
C GLY A 11 14.03 -3.62 -7.37
N GLY A 12 12.75 -3.87 -7.11
CA GLY A 12 11.65 -2.95 -7.37
C GLY A 12 11.65 -1.78 -6.36
N MET A 13 11.20 -0.61 -6.80
CA MET A 13 11.27 0.63 -6.01
C MET A 13 10.63 0.51 -4.63
N LEU A 14 9.48 -0.15 -4.52
CA LEU A 14 8.78 -0.31 -3.24
C LEU A 14 9.47 -1.32 -2.33
N ASN A 15 10.02 -2.39 -2.91
CA ASN A 15 10.79 -3.38 -2.16
C ASN A 15 12.06 -2.75 -1.55
N GLU A 16 12.81 -1.99 -2.34
CA GLU A 16 14.02 -1.31 -1.90
C GLU A 16 13.71 -0.23 -0.85
N LEU A 17 12.63 0.52 -1.03
CA LEU A 17 12.19 1.51 -0.04
C LEU A 17 11.84 0.85 1.31
N ALA A 18 11.11 -0.25 1.28
CA ALA A 18 10.72 -0.98 2.49
C ALA A 18 11.95 -1.56 3.22
N ARG A 19 12.92 -2.10 2.47
CA ARG A 19 14.16 -2.67 3.03
C ARG A 19 15.09 -1.61 3.62
N SER A 20 15.25 -0.47 2.95
CA SER A 20 16.24 0.54 3.33
C SER A 20 15.80 1.49 4.45
N THR A 21 14.49 1.65 4.67
CA THR A 21 13.99 2.69 5.59
C THR A 21 13.30 2.17 6.85
N SER A 22 13.04 0.87 6.95
CA SER A 22 12.16 0.26 7.97
C SER A 22 10.77 0.90 8.08
N LYS A 23 10.39 1.80 7.15
CA LYS A 23 9.11 2.51 7.15
C LYS A 23 8.00 1.62 6.62
N GLN A 24 6.81 1.81 7.17
CA GLN A 24 5.61 1.13 6.71
C GLN A 24 5.18 1.64 5.33
N LEU A 25 4.82 0.73 4.43
CA LEU A 25 4.17 1.07 3.17
C LEU A 25 2.65 1.07 3.36
N LEU A 26 2.01 2.21 3.14
CA LEU A 26 0.56 2.37 3.26
C LEU A 26 -0.07 2.50 1.86
N PHE A 27 -0.87 1.51 1.47
CA PHE A 27 -1.67 1.54 0.25
C PHE A 27 -3.07 2.11 0.53
N TYR A 28 -3.64 2.82 -0.44
CA TYR A 28 -5.03 3.24 -0.39
C TYR A 28 -5.67 3.21 -1.78
N CYS A 29 -6.98 3.03 -1.82
CA CYS A 29 -7.79 3.23 -3.01
C CYS A 29 -9.12 3.89 -2.61
N ALA A 30 -10.11 3.93 -3.51
CA ALA A 30 -11.40 4.55 -3.21
C ALA A 30 -12.11 3.91 -1.98
N PHE A 31 -12.22 2.58 -1.95
CA PHE A 31 -13.04 1.84 -0.98
C PHE A 31 -12.30 0.74 -0.22
N GLY A 32 -11.00 0.56 -0.46
CA GLY A 32 -10.13 -0.38 0.27
C GLY A 32 -9.85 -1.71 -0.42
N GLU A 33 -10.68 -2.18 -1.36
CA GLU A 33 -10.55 -3.51 -1.97
C GLU A 33 -9.22 -3.68 -2.74
N ARG A 34 -8.90 -2.73 -3.63
CA ARG A 34 -7.67 -2.79 -4.43
C ARG A 34 -6.40 -2.64 -3.58
N SER A 35 -6.48 -1.84 -2.52
CA SER A 35 -5.35 -1.67 -1.60
C SER A 35 -5.15 -2.90 -0.70
N ALA A 36 -6.23 -3.62 -0.35
CA ALA A 36 -6.12 -4.90 0.34
C ALA A 36 -5.40 -5.94 -0.54
N MET A 37 -5.76 -6.04 -1.83
CA MET A 37 -5.03 -6.89 -2.79
C MET A 37 -3.56 -6.48 -2.93
N ALA A 38 -3.26 -5.18 -2.92
CA ALA A 38 -1.88 -4.69 -2.99
C ALA A 38 -1.06 -5.04 -1.74
N VAL A 39 -1.67 -4.95 -0.56
CA VAL A 39 -1.07 -5.40 0.71
C VAL A 39 -0.77 -6.89 0.66
N GLN A 40 -1.73 -7.71 0.23
CA GLN A 40 -1.51 -9.16 0.10
C GLN A 40 -0.32 -9.45 -0.80
N ALA A 41 -0.30 -8.90 -2.01
CA ALA A 41 0.79 -9.11 -2.96
C ALA A 41 2.15 -8.64 -2.40
N ALA A 42 2.19 -7.51 -1.69
CA ALA A 42 3.42 -7.00 -1.08
C ALA A 42 3.91 -7.91 0.06
N GLN A 43 3.01 -8.42 0.89
CA GLN A 43 3.33 -9.35 1.97
C GLN A 43 3.81 -10.70 1.44
N ASP A 44 3.21 -11.20 0.35
CA ASP A 44 3.61 -12.47 -0.30
C ASP A 44 5.07 -12.44 -0.78
N VAL A 45 5.61 -11.27 -1.10
CA VAL A 45 7.02 -11.07 -1.51
C VAL A 45 7.92 -10.54 -0.39
N GLY A 46 7.44 -10.58 0.87
CA GLY A 46 8.24 -10.30 2.07
C GLY A 46 8.20 -8.86 2.59
N ILE A 47 7.35 -7.99 2.04
CA ILE A 47 7.13 -6.62 2.58
C ILE A 47 6.13 -6.70 3.74
N ALA A 48 6.59 -7.21 4.89
CA ALA A 48 5.73 -7.51 6.05
C ALA A 48 5.04 -6.28 6.68
N ASN A 49 5.62 -5.09 6.50
CA ASN A 49 5.11 -3.85 7.06
C ASN A 49 4.14 -3.10 6.11
N ALA A 50 3.67 -3.75 5.04
CA ALA A 50 2.62 -3.23 4.17
C ALA A 50 1.26 -3.20 4.88
N ARG A 51 0.53 -2.08 4.75
CA ARG A 51 -0.80 -1.83 5.34
C ARG A 51 -1.70 -1.15 4.33
N HIS A 52 -3.02 -1.14 4.58
CA HIS A 52 -3.95 -0.33 3.81
C HIS A 52 -4.97 0.37 4.70
N ILE A 53 -5.60 1.42 4.15
CA ILE A 53 -6.74 2.08 4.79
C ILE A 53 -7.99 1.22 4.54
N GLN A 54 -8.58 0.68 5.61
CA GLN A 54 -9.86 -0.02 5.54
C GLN A 54 -10.96 0.96 5.10
N GLY A 55 -11.77 0.57 4.11
CA GLY A 55 -12.78 1.45 3.52
C GLY A 55 -12.20 2.55 2.60
N GLY A 56 -10.88 2.56 2.39
CA GLY A 56 -10.20 3.47 1.46
C GLY A 56 -10.28 4.95 1.83
N ILE A 57 -10.05 5.81 0.84
CA ILE A 57 -10.07 7.26 1.03
C ILE A 57 -11.48 7.78 1.35
N ASP A 58 -12.53 7.05 0.97
CA ASP A 58 -13.90 7.38 1.35
C ASP A 58 -14.12 7.27 2.87
N ALA A 59 -13.63 6.18 3.47
CA ALA A 59 -13.68 6.02 4.93
C ALA A 59 -12.80 7.06 5.65
N TRP A 60 -11.61 7.36 5.12
CA TRP A 60 -10.76 8.44 5.65
C TRP A 60 -11.51 9.78 5.70
N ARG A 61 -12.17 10.15 4.60
CA ARG A 61 -12.99 11.37 4.52
C ARG A 61 -14.17 11.34 5.50
N LYS A 62 -14.88 10.22 5.61
CA LYS A 62 -16.00 10.05 6.56
C LYS A 62 -15.56 10.16 8.02
N ALA A 63 -14.33 9.76 8.32
CA ALA A 63 -13.70 9.94 9.63
C ALA A 63 -13.21 11.38 9.89
N GLY A 64 -13.49 12.33 8.98
CA GLY A 64 -13.02 13.72 9.09
C GLY A 64 -11.55 13.92 8.73
N GLY A 65 -10.93 12.94 8.07
CA GLY A 65 -9.53 13.02 7.65
C GLY A 65 -9.30 14.10 6.58
N PRO A 66 -8.21 14.87 6.67
CA PRO A 66 -7.92 15.93 5.69
C PRO A 66 -7.56 15.32 4.34
N LEU A 67 -8.01 15.99 3.27
CA LEU A 67 -7.60 15.72 1.89
C LEU A 67 -7.13 17.03 1.29
N LEU A 68 -5.86 17.07 0.89
CA LEU A 68 -5.32 18.18 0.10
C LEU A 68 -5.58 17.87 -1.38
N ARG A 69 -5.98 18.89 -2.12
CA ARG A 69 -6.27 18.82 -3.55
C ARG A 69 -5.10 19.35 -4.37
#